data_AF-A0AAN8J7W8-F1
#
_entry.id   AF-A0AAN8J7W8-F1
#
_cell.length_a   1.000
_cell.length_b   1.000
_cell.length_c   1.000
_cell.angle_alpha   90.00
_cell.angle_beta   90.00
_cell.angle_gamma   90.00
#
_symmetry.space_group_name_H-M   'P 1'
#
loop_
_entity.id
_entity.type
_entity.pdbx_description
1 polymer ?
#
loop_
_entity_poly.entity_id
_entity_poly.type
_entity_poly.pdbx_seq_one_letter_code
_entity_poly.pdbx_strand_id
1 'polypeptide(L)'
;MPWKVSTVIELDKQTKEIRKQKVEESLKTYTPSNPRHRADGLTAAVKEDEADPSSGFTAERIYSILDDLIGAGFDTLSTTLNWVLLLLTANPTVQRKVHAEIDDVLGKRQPKLDDKSKMHYCMATIHKVSRFAGINPLSLPHDATKDTELK
;
A
#
# COMPACT_ATOMS: atom_id res chain seq x y z
N MET A 1 27.22 -4.40 -10.29
CA MET A 1 25.94 -3.78 -9.92
C MET A 1 26.22 -2.57 -9.03
N PRO A 2 25.70 -1.36 -9.31
CA PRO A 2 26.12 -0.12 -8.66
C PRO A 2 25.49 0.15 -7.28
N TRP A 3 24.69 -0.76 -6.74
CA TRP A 3 24.01 -0.58 -5.45
C TRP A 3 24.87 -1.16 -4.33
N LYS A 4 25.35 -0.31 -3.41
CA LYS A 4 25.96 -0.77 -2.16
C LYS A 4 24.85 -1.10 -1.17
N VAL A 5 24.85 -2.31 -0.60
CA VAL A 5 23.87 -2.72 0.43
C VAL A 5 23.80 -1.71 1.57
N SER A 6 24.94 -1.10 1.93
CA SER A 6 25.01 -0.02 2.92
C SER A 6 24.12 1.18 2.58
N THR A 7 24.00 1.55 1.30
CA THR A 7 23.14 2.66 0.85
C THR A 7 21.67 2.30 0.98
N VAL A 8 21.30 1.06 0.68
CA VAL A 8 19.91 0.58 0.87
C VAL A 8 19.53 0.58 2.34
N ILE A 9 20.43 0.11 3.22
CA ILE A 9 20.22 0.12 4.68
C ILE A 9 20.05 1.55 5.19
N GLU A 10 20.85 2.49 4.70
CA GLU A 10 20.77 3.89 5.12
C GLU A 10 19.44 4.54 4.69
N LEU A 11 19.01 4.29 3.45
CA LEU A 11 17.72 4.78 2.95
C LEU A 11 16.54 4.17 3.72
N ASP A 12 16.59 2.87 4.04
CA ASP A 12 15.56 2.22 4.85
C ASP A 12 15.45 2.87 6.24
N LYS A 13 16.58 3.18 6.88
CA LYS A 13 16.58 3.90 8.17
C LYS A 13 15.95 5.29 8.05
N GLN A 14 16.29 6.05 7.01
CA GLN A 14 15.72 7.38 6.79
C GLN A 14 14.21 7.33 6.56
N THR A 15 13.74 6.40 5.72
CA THR A 15 12.30 6.22 5.44
C THR A 15 11.54 5.74 6.68
N LYS A 16 12.14 4.87 7.51
CA LYS A 16 11.56 4.48 8.80
C LYS A 16 11.42 5.65 9.75
N GLU A 17 12.40 6.55 9.81
CA GLU A 17 12.32 7.72 10.69
C GLU A 17 11.22 8.71 10.25
N ILE A 18 11.04 8.91 8.94
CA ILE A 18 9.93 9.73 8.41
C ILE A 18 8.58 9.11 8.75
N ARG A 19 8.43 7.78 8.54
CA ARG A 19 7.21 7.06 8.93
C ARG A 19 6.96 7.16 10.43
N LYS A 20 8.04 7.11 11.23
CA LYS A 20 7.97 7.26 12.68
C LYS A 20 7.34 8.57 13.11
N GLN A 21 7.89 9.67 12.60
CA GLN A 21 7.40 11.02 12.87
C GLN A 21 5.92 11.14 12.51
N LYS A 22 5.49 10.54 11.39
CA LYS A 22 4.10 10.60 10.96
C LYS A 22 3.15 9.84 11.89
N VAL A 23 3.57 8.68 12.39
CA VAL A 23 2.82 7.94 13.40
C VAL A 23 2.72 8.75 14.70
N GLU A 24 3.82 9.34 15.17
CA GLU A 24 3.82 10.16 16.40
C GLU A 24 2.92 11.39 16.30
N GLU A 25 2.92 12.10 15.16
CA GLU A 25 2.00 13.22 14.88
C GLU A 25 0.53 12.78 14.97
N SER A 26 0.22 11.61 14.40
CA SER A 26 -1.13 11.04 14.43
C SER A 26 -1.56 10.75 15.86
N LEU A 27 -0.69 10.13 16.66
CA LEU A 27 -0.98 9.76 18.04
C LEU A 27 -1.22 10.98 18.95
N LYS A 28 -0.47 12.08 18.74
CA LYS A 28 -0.64 13.33 19.52
C LYS A 28 -2.00 13.99 19.34
N THR A 29 -2.64 13.76 18.19
CA THR A 29 -3.91 14.39 17.82
C THR A 29 -5.12 13.47 18.01
N TYR A 30 -4.92 12.32 18.67
CA TYR A 30 -5.96 11.32 18.93
C TYR A 30 -7.04 11.87 19.86
N THR A 31 -8.30 11.67 19.47
CA THR A 31 -9.48 11.97 20.31
C THR A 31 -10.44 10.77 20.30
N PRO A 32 -10.79 10.20 21.47
CA PRO A 32 -11.67 9.02 21.53
C PRO A 32 -13.06 9.24 20.92
N SER A 33 -13.56 10.47 20.98
CA SER A 33 -14.90 10.82 20.47
C SER A 33 -14.99 10.91 18.95
N ASN A 34 -13.87 10.95 18.23
CA ASN A 34 -13.86 11.13 16.78
C ASN A 34 -12.65 10.44 16.13
N PRO A 35 -12.69 9.10 15.92
CA PRO A 35 -11.63 8.40 15.22
C PRO A 35 -11.57 8.82 13.74
N ARG A 36 -10.46 9.43 13.31
CA ARG A 36 -10.32 10.03 11.97
C ARG A 36 -9.86 9.02 10.91
N HIS A 37 -9.00 8.11 11.32
CA HIS A 37 -8.32 7.15 10.44
C HIS A 37 -7.88 5.90 11.20
N ARG A 38 -7.40 4.88 10.48
CA ARG A 38 -7.01 3.58 11.04
C ARG A 38 -6.04 3.67 12.24
N ALA A 39 -5.14 4.65 12.27
CA ALA A 39 -4.26 4.87 13.42
C ALA A 39 -5.01 5.21 14.71
N ASP A 40 -6.10 5.97 14.63
CA ASP A 40 -6.92 6.31 15.81
C ASP A 40 -7.71 5.08 16.28
N GLY A 41 -8.19 4.24 15.34
CA GLY A 41 -8.88 3.00 15.69
C GLY A 41 -7.95 1.97 16.37
N LEU A 42 -6.72 1.83 15.89
CA LEU A 42 -5.71 0.99 16.56
C LEU A 42 -5.35 1.55 17.94
N THR A 43 -5.25 2.88 18.06
CA THR A 43 -4.99 3.55 19.35
C THR A 43 -6.15 3.34 20.34
N ALA A 44 -7.39 3.39 19.87
CA ALA A 44 -8.56 3.09 20.69
C ALA A 44 -8.53 1.65 21.20
N ALA A 45 -8.23 0.69 20.32
CA ALA A 45 -8.11 -0.72 20.69
C ALA A 45 -7.08 -0.94 21.80
N VAL A 46 -5.90 -0.30 21.74
CA VAL A 46 -4.91 -0.39 22.83
C VAL A 46 -5.45 0.15 24.15
N LYS A 47 -6.15 1.30 24.14
CA LYS A 47 -6.69 1.86 25.38
C LYS A 47 -7.79 1.02 25.99
N GLU A 48 -8.54 0.29 25.17
CA GLU A 48 -9.55 -0.67 25.64
C GLU A 48 -8.91 -1.93 26.22
N ASP A 49 -7.77 -2.38 25.66
CA ASP A 49 -7.06 -3.59 26.04
C ASP A 49 -5.88 -3.37 27.03
N GLU A 50 -5.67 -2.14 27.51
CA GLU A 50 -4.63 -1.80 28.51
C GLU A 50 -4.76 -2.64 29.81
N ALA A 51 -5.95 -3.22 30.05
CA ALA A 51 -6.23 -4.09 31.19
C ALA A 51 -5.83 -5.57 30.96
N ASP A 52 -5.59 -6.01 29.72
CA ASP A 52 -5.19 -7.39 29.39
C ASP A 52 -3.77 -7.43 28.78
N PRO A 53 -2.74 -7.78 29.58
CA PRO A 53 -1.38 -7.97 29.10
C PRO A 53 -1.22 -9.07 28.04
N SER A 54 -2.21 -9.95 27.87
CA SER A 54 -2.19 -11.05 26.89
C SER A 54 -2.77 -10.68 25.52
N SER A 55 -3.36 -9.49 25.40
CA SER A 55 -3.99 -8.98 24.17
C SER A 55 -3.02 -8.83 22.98
N GLY A 56 -1.73 -8.65 23.25
CA GLY A 56 -0.71 -8.39 22.24
C GLY A 56 -0.79 -6.99 21.60
N PHE A 57 -1.72 -6.14 22.06
CA PHE A 57 -1.86 -4.76 21.64
C PHE A 57 -0.96 -3.87 22.51
N THR A 58 0.31 -3.77 22.15
CA THR A 58 1.25 -2.81 22.74
C THR A 58 1.43 -1.58 21.86
N ALA A 59 1.87 -0.46 22.44
CA ALA A 59 2.18 0.75 21.68
C ALA A 59 3.23 0.50 20.58
N GLU A 60 4.24 -0.32 20.87
CA GLU A 60 5.27 -0.75 19.91
C GLU A 60 4.67 -1.58 18.77
N ARG A 61 3.70 -2.44 19.08
CA ARG A 61 3.01 -3.26 18.07
C ARG A 61 2.16 -2.41 17.13
N ILE A 62 1.42 -1.41 17.64
CA ILE A 62 0.70 -0.44 16.79
C ILE A 62 1.69 0.27 15.88
N TYR A 63 2.80 0.74 16.45
CA TYR A 63 3.81 1.44 15.69
C TYR A 63 4.29 0.59 14.50
N SER A 64 4.65 -0.68 14.75
CA SER A 64 5.05 -1.61 13.69
C SER A 64 3.94 -1.83 12.66
N ILE A 65 2.69 -2.02 13.08
CA ILE A 65 1.55 -2.21 12.16
C ILE A 65 1.35 -0.98 11.26
N LEU A 66 1.47 0.23 11.81
CA LEU A 66 1.32 1.46 11.04
C LEU A 66 2.50 1.70 10.10
N ASP A 67 3.72 1.41 10.55
CA ASP A 67 4.91 1.47 9.70
C ASP A 67 4.79 0.50 8.52
N ASP A 68 4.40 -0.75 8.79
CA ASP A 68 4.17 -1.79 7.78
C ASP A 68 3.10 -1.38 6.78
N LEU A 69 1.97 -0.83 7.26
CA LEU A 69 0.88 -0.38 6.39
C LEU A 69 1.33 0.72 5.42
N ILE A 70 2.10 1.70 5.93
CA ILE A 70 2.60 2.80 5.10
C ILE A 70 3.64 2.28 4.11
N GLY A 71 4.61 1.48 4.57
CA GLY A 71 5.68 0.95 3.70
C GLY A 71 5.13 0.05 2.59
N ALA A 72 4.31 -0.94 2.96
CA ALA A 72 3.72 -1.87 2.02
C ALA A 72 2.82 -1.16 1.00
N GLY A 73 2.04 -0.17 1.42
CA GLY A 73 1.13 0.57 0.55
C GLY A 73 1.82 1.61 -0.34
N PHE A 74 2.85 2.29 0.16
CA PHE A 74 3.49 3.40 -0.54
C PHE A 74 4.41 2.93 -1.66
N ASP A 75 5.35 2.04 -1.35
CA ASP A 75 6.37 1.62 -2.31
C ASP A 75 5.75 0.84 -3.47
N THR A 76 4.90 -0.15 -3.15
CA THR A 76 4.27 -1.00 -4.16
C THR A 76 3.34 -0.21 -5.10
N LEU A 77 2.56 0.74 -4.57
CA LEU A 77 1.67 1.57 -5.37
C LEU A 77 2.46 2.55 -6.24
N SER A 78 3.49 3.20 -5.69
CA SER A 78 4.35 4.13 -6.43
C SER A 78 5.04 3.43 -7.60
N THR A 79 5.60 2.24 -7.37
CA THR A 79 6.17 1.41 -8.43
C THR A 79 5.11 1.01 -9.46
N THR A 80 3.91 0.62 -9.04
CA THR A 80 2.80 0.31 -9.97
C THR A 80 2.48 1.50 -10.88
N LEU A 81 2.31 2.69 -10.31
CA LEU A 81 1.95 3.89 -11.07
C LEU A 81 3.05 4.28 -12.06
N ASN A 82 4.32 4.16 -11.67
CA ASN A 82 5.44 4.37 -12.59
C ASN A 82 5.40 3.41 -13.78
N TRP A 83 5.09 2.12 -13.55
CA TRP A 83 4.90 1.15 -14.62
C TRP A 83 3.70 1.47 -15.51
N VAL A 84 2.58 1.90 -14.94
CA VAL A 84 1.40 2.33 -15.70
C VAL A 84 1.76 3.48 -16.64
N LEU A 85 2.41 4.53 -16.13
CA LEU A 85 2.82 5.69 -16.93
C LEU A 85 3.82 5.30 -18.02
N LEU A 86 4.84 4.51 -17.67
CA LEU A 86 5.84 4.02 -18.63
C LEU A 86 5.19 3.22 -19.77
N LEU A 87 4.28 2.30 -19.46
CA LEU A 87 3.66 1.45 -20.46
C LEU A 87 2.63 2.20 -21.30
N LEU A 88 1.89 3.16 -20.73
CA LEU A 88 0.94 3.99 -21.50
C LEU A 88 1.67 4.92 -22.47
N THR A 89 2.76 5.56 -22.03
CA THR A 89 3.60 6.42 -22.89
C THR A 89 4.26 5.63 -24.02
N ALA A 90 4.71 4.41 -23.74
CA ALA A 90 5.26 3.50 -24.76
C ALA A 90 4.20 2.91 -25.71
N ASN A 91 2.90 2.95 -25.35
CA ASN A 91 1.81 2.36 -26.14
C ASN A 91 0.68 3.37 -26.39
N PRO A 92 0.87 4.39 -27.26
CA PRO A 92 -0.11 5.46 -27.47
C PRO A 92 -1.50 4.99 -27.94
N THR A 93 -1.55 3.87 -28.66
CA THR A 93 -2.84 3.26 -29.07
C THR A 93 -3.64 2.73 -27.89
N VAL A 94 -2.96 2.13 -26.90
CA VAL A 94 -3.61 1.66 -25.66
C VAL A 94 -4.04 2.87 -24.84
N GLN A 95 -3.18 3.87 -24.69
CA GLN A 95 -3.50 5.12 -24.01
C GLN A 95 -4.76 5.78 -24.58
N ARG A 96 -4.84 5.96 -25.90
CA ARG A 96 -6.03 6.55 -26.55
C ARG A 96 -7.32 5.78 -26.24
N LYS A 97 -7.27 4.44 -26.21
CA LYS A 97 -8.43 3.61 -25.88
C LYS A 97 -8.85 3.76 -24.42
N VAL A 98 -7.89 3.84 -23.48
CA VAL A 98 -8.18 4.12 -22.07
C VAL A 98 -8.83 5.49 -21.91
N HIS A 99 -8.29 6.53 -22.56
CA HIS A 99 -8.88 7.87 -22.53
C HIS A 99 -10.28 7.91 -23.14
N ALA A 100 -10.51 7.22 -24.26
CA ALA A 100 -11.83 7.14 -24.88
C ALA A 100 -12.88 6.50 -23.95
N GLU A 101 -12.51 5.42 -23.24
CA GLU A 101 -13.41 4.79 -22.26
C GLU A 101 -13.66 5.70 -21.04
N ILE A 102 -12.63 6.42 -20.58
CA ILE A 102 -12.77 7.42 -19.51
C ILE A 102 -13.75 8.52 -19.93
N ASP A 103 -13.60 9.07 -21.13
CA ASP A 103 -14.45 10.14 -21.63
C ASP A 103 -15.90 9.67 -21.82
N ASP A 104 -16.12 8.44 -22.27
CA ASP A 104 -17.44 7.84 -22.46
C ASP A 104 -18.16 7.56 -21.12
N VAL A 105 -17.47 6.95 -20.15
CA VAL A 105 -18.07 6.52 -18.88
C VAL A 105 -18.14 7.65 -17.85
N LEU A 106 -17.13 8.52 -17.82
CA LEU A 106 -16.98 9.58 -16.82
C LEU A 106 -17.22 10.97 -17.38
N GLY A 107 -16.90 11.25 -18.65
CA GLY A 107 -16.91 12.61 -19.18
C GLY A 107 -16.09 13.56 -18.30
N LYS A 108 -16.72 14.60 -17.74
CA LYS A 108 -16.04 15.62 -16.90
C LYS A 108 -16.10 15.38 -15.38
N ARG A 109 -16.82 14.35 -14.91
CA ARG A 109 -16.94 14.09 -13.46
C ARG A 109 -15.77 13.26 -12.94
N GLN A 110 -15.56 13.31 -11.62
CA GLN A 110 -14.58 12.47 -10.94
C GLN A 110 -15.01 10.99 -10.92
N PRO A 111 -14.06 10.04 -10.95
CA PRO A 111 -14.33 8.61 -10.85
C PRO A 111 -14.81 8.22 -9.44
N LYS A 112 -15.68 7.20 -9.39
CA LYS A 112 -16.16 6.52 -8.18
C LYS A 112 -15.90 5.02 -8.28
N LEU A 113 -15.90 4.32 -7.14
CA LEU A 113 -15.68 2.87 -7.14
C LEU A 113 -16.71 2.10 -7.97
N ASP A 114 -17.96 2.55 -8.00
CA ASP A 114 -19.04 1.90 -8.77
C ASP A 114 -18.79 1.92 -10.28
N ASP A 115 -18.00 2.89 -10.78
CA ASP A 115 -17.63 3.01 -12.19
C ASP A 115 -16.73 1.86 -12.64
N LYS A 116 -16.03 1.21 -11.70
CA LYS A 116 -15.12 0.09 -12.00
C LYS A 116 -15.78 -0.99 -12.86
N SER A 117 -17.06 -1.25 -12.62
CA SER A 117 -17.87 -2.21 -13.38
C SER A 117 -18.13 -1.83 -14.84
N LYS A 118 -17.93 -0.56 -15.21
CA LYS A 118 -18.15 -0.02 -16.55
C LYS A 118 -16.83 0.28 -17.29
N MET A 119 -15.71 0.28 -16.56
CA MET A 119 -14.38 0.67 -17.05
C MET A 119 -13.56 -0.55 -17.48
N HIS A 120 -14.11 -1.39 -18.36
CA HIS A 120 -13.54 -2.70 -18.68
C HIS A 120 -12.14 -2.64 -19.28
N TYR A 121 -11.89 -1.73 -20.24
CA TYR A 121 -10.61 -1.59 -20.93
C TYR A 121 -9.54 -1.01 -20.01
N CYS A 122 -9.90 -0.01 -19.20
CA CYS A 122 -9.04 0.57 -18.18
C CYS A 122 -8.67 -0.49 -17.14
N MET A 123 -9.63 -1.27 -16.64
CA MET A 123 -9.37 -2.36 -15.70
C MET A 123 -8.49 -3.45 -16.31
N ALA A 124 -8.75 -3.85 -17.57
CA ALA A 124 -7.89 -4.80 -18.28
C ALA A 124 -6.46 -4.26 -18.44
N THR A 125 -6.30 -2.96 -18.69
CA THR A 125 -4.98 -2.30 -18.77
C THR A 125 -4.26 -2.36 -17.44
N ILE A 126 -4.93 -2.00 -16.33
CA ILE A 126 -4.35 -2.10 -14.97
C ILE A 126 -3.90 -3.53 -14.67
N HIS A 127 -4.76 -4.53 -14.93
CA HIS A 127 -4.41 -5.94 -14.72
C HIS A 127 -3.21 -6.37 -15.57
N LYS A 128 -3.14 -5.92 -16.83
CA LYS A 128 -2.02 -6.23 -17.71
C LYS A 128 -0.71 -5.63 -17.21
N VAL A 129 -0.74 -4.39 -16.71
CA VAL A 129 0.41 -3.73 -16.11
C VAL A 129 0.87 -4.49 -14.88
N SER A 130 -0.03 -4.82 -13.93
CA SER A 130 0.33 -5.57 -12.72
C SER A 130 0.97 -6.93 -13.05
N ARG A 131 0.41 -7.65 -14.04
CA ARG A 131 0.97 -8.94 -14.50
C ARG A 131 2.34 -8.79 -15.16
N PHE A 132 2.57 -7.70 -15.89
CA PHE A 132 3.81 -7.47 -16.62
C PHE A 132 4.93 -6.93 -15.72
N ALA A 133 4.61 -5.99 -14.83
CA ALA A 133 5.57 -5.28 -13.98
C ALA A 133 6.24 -6.21 -12.96
N GLY A 134 5.55 -7.26 -12.49
CA GLY A 134 6.12 -8.23 -11.56
C GLY A 134 6.73 -7.57 -10.32
N ILE A 135 6.00 -6.64 -9.68
CA ILE A 135 6.51 -5.72 -8.64
C ILE A 135 7.17 -6.46 -7.48
N ASN A 136 6.67 -7.64 -7.13
CA ASN A 136 7.31 -8.54 -6.18
C ASN A 136 7.34 -9.97 -6.77
N PRO A 137 8.35 -10.31 -7.59
CA PRO A 137 8.31 -11.53 -8.41
C PRO A 137 8.57 -12.80 -7.58
N LEU A 138 9.15 -12.67 -6.38
CA LEU A 138 9.45 -13.78 -5.48
C LEU A 138 8.50 -13.87 -4.27
N SER A 139 7.46 -13.02 -4.23
CA SER A 139 6.62 -12.85 -3.05
C SER A 139 7.43 -12.49 -1.80
N LEU A 140 6.79 -12.50 -0.63
CA LEU A 140 7.48 -12.51 0.65
C LEU A 140 7.92 -13.95 0.98
N PRO A 141 9.07 -14.15 1.65
CA PRO A 141 9.46 -15.46 2.13
C PRO A 141 8.39 -16.06 3.04
N HIS A 142 8.08 -17.34 2.83
CA HIS A 142 7.19 -18.12 3.69
C HIS A 142 8.00 -19.15 4.47
N ASP A 143 7.48 -19.56 5.63
CA ASP A 143 8.04 -20.62 6.45
C ASP A 143 6.93 -21.60 6.89
N ALA A 144 7.28 -22.87 7.07
CA ALA A 144 6.34 -23.90 7.48
C ALA A 144 6.04 -23.77 8.98
N THR A 145 4.77 -23.69 9.37
CA THR A 145 4.39 -23.55 10.78
C THR A 145 4.50 -24.85 11.59
N LYS A 146 4.76 -25.97 10.91
CA LYS A 146 5.01 -27.31 11.46
C LYS A 146 5.67 -28.17 10.38
N ASP A 147 6.26 -29.28 10.80
CA ASP A 147 6.83 -30.28 9.89
C ASP A 147 5.81 -30.68 8.82
N THR A 148 6.17 -30.47 7.56
CA THR A 148 5.29 -30.63 6.41
C THR A 148 6.05 -31.32 5.29
N GLU A 149 5.53 -32.45 4.82
CA GLU A 149 6.02 -33.13 3.63
C GLU A 149 5.25 -32.65 2.39
N LEU A 150 5.98 -32.15 1.40
CA LEU A 150 5.43 -31.81 0.08
C LEU A 150 5.55 -33.03 -0.84
N LYS A 151 4.43 -33.45 -1.44
CA LYS A 151 4.37 -34.57 -2.39
C LYS A 151 4.35 -34.06 -3.83
#